data_AF-A0A962ZK55-F1
#
_entry.id   AF-A0A962ZK55-F1
#
_cell.length_a   1.000
_cell.length_b   1.000
_cell.length_c   1.000
_cell.angle_alpha   90.00
_cell.angle_beta   90.00
_cell.angle_gamma   90.00
#
_symmetry.space_group_name_H-M   'P 1'
#
loop_
_entity.id
_entity.type
_entity.pdbx_description
1 polymer ?
#
loop_
_entity_poly.entity_id
_entity_poly.type
_entity_poly.pdbx_seq_one_letter_code
_entity_poly.pdbx_strand_id
1 'polypeptide(L)'
;MKRLRWGVGAALLLMPLALSAQNAIPLLTVEPAADGGSNYSVSLQILLLMTVLTMLPAVLLAMTSFTRIVVVLAILRQALGTAQTPSNQILIGLALFLTFFIMGPVLSEIYEVALQPYLADQISAQAAIDAAQVPLREFMMAQTRDDDIA
;
A
#
# COMPACT_ATOMS: atom_id res chain seq x y z
N MET A 1 -31.06 41.84 41.25
CA MET A 1 -31.01 41.07 39.98
C MET A 1 -29.75 41.29 39.11
N LYS A 2 -28.92 42.34 39.30
CA LYS A 2 -27.74 42.59 38.44
C LYS A 2 -26.48 41.74 38.74
N ARG A 3 -26.30 41.22 39.97
CA ARG A 3 -25.09 40.46 40.38
C ARG A 3 -25.08 38.99 39.93
N LEU A 4 -26.25 38.43 39.61
CA LEU A 4 -26.38 37.06 39.13
C LEU A 4 -26.01 36.91 37.65
N ARG A 5 -26.17 37.97 36.85
CA ARG A 5 -25.82 38.00 35.42
C ARG A 5 -24.30 38.04 35.16
N TRP A 6 -23.51 38.51 36.14
CA TRP A 6 -22.05 38.53 36.04
C TRP A 6 -21.39 37.18 36.40
N GLY A 7 -22.00 36.41 37.30
CA GLY A 7 -21.51 35.05 37.63
C GLY A 7 -21.67 34.06 36.47
N VAL A 8 -22.76 34.16 35.71
CA VAL A 8 -23.01 33.31 34.53
C VAL A 8 -22.09 33.70 33.36
N GLY A 9 -21.77 34.99 33.21
CA GLY A 9 -20.82 35.46 32.19
C GLY A 9 -19.38 34.99 32.44
N ALA A 10 -18.95 34.97 33.71
CA ALA A 10 -17.63 34.45 34.09
C ALA A 10 -17.55 32.92 33.93
N ALA A 11 -18.63 32.19 34.21
CA ALA A 11 -18.72 30.75 33.99
C ALA A 11 -18.71 30.37 32.50
N LEU A 12 -19.34 31.18 31.64
CA LEU A 12 -19.30 30.95 30.18
C LEU A 12 -17.94 31.29 29.54
N LEU A 13 -17.19 32.25 30.10
CA LEU A 13 -15.85 32.64 29.61
C LEU A 13 -14.73 31.68 30.06
N LEU A 14 -14.94 30.87 31.10
CA LEU A 14 -13.98 29.85 31.57
C LEU A 14 -14.22 28.47 30.96
N MET A 15 -15.36 28.25 30.31
CA MET A 15 -15.70 27.01 29.63
C MET A 15 -14.76 26.61 28.47
N PRO A 16 -14.08 27.53 27.74
CA PRO A 16 -13.11 27.14 26.70
C PRO A 16 -11.83 26.51 27.26
N LEU A 17 -11.45 26.83 28.51
CA LEU A 17 -10.25 26.28 29.16
C LEU A 17 -10.45 24.83 29.63
N ALA A 18 -11.69 24.43 29.91
CA ALA A 18 -12.01 23.03 30.25
C ALA A 18 -12.07 22.12 29.01
N LEU A 19 -12.22 22.68 27.80
CA LEU A 19 -12.17 21.91 26.54
C LEU A 19 -10.73 21.71 26.02
N SER A 20 -9.73 22.38 26.59
CA SER A 20 -8.35 22.39 26.09
C SER A 20 -7.49 21.22 26.61
N ALA A 21 -8.07 20.23 27.28
CA ALA A 21 -7.34 19.15 27.96
C ALA A 21 -7.57 17.74 27.39
N GLN A 22 -8.23 17.60 26.24
CA GLN A 22 -8.32 16.32 25.54
C GLN A 22 -8.09 16.57 24.05
N ASN A 23 -6.84 16.38 23.65
CA ASN A 23 -6.45 15.68 22.43
C ASN A 23 -4.92 15.68 22.41
N ALA A 24 -4.31 14.94 23.36
CA ALA A 24 -3.04 14.32 23.04
C ALA A 24 -3.32 13.46 21.80
N ILE A 25 -2.78 13.87 20.65
CA ILE A 25 -2.99 13.17 19.39
C ILE A 25 -2.57 11.71 19.66
N PRO A 26 -3.50 10.73 19.65
CA PRO A 26 -3.20 9.33 20.01
C PRO A 26 -2.22 8.64 19.05
N LEU A 27 -1.70 9.39 18.08
CA LEU A 27 -0.87 8.93 16.99
C LEU A 27 0.61 8.84 17.37
N LEU A 28 1.07 9.52 18.43
CA LEU A 28 2.48 9.59 18.83
C LEU A 28 2.72 9.29 20.32
N THR A 29 1.84 8.54 20.99
CA THR A 29 2.13 8.03 22.34
C THR A 29 2.93 6.73 22.20
N VAL A 30 4.26 6.85 22.28
CA VAL A 30 5.14 5.70 22.53
C VAL A 30 5.04 5.40 24.01
N GLU A 31 4.27 4.39 24.40
CA GLU A 31 4.38 3.84 25.75
C GLU A 31 5.65 2.99 25.80
N PRO A 32 6.62 3.31 26.68
CA PRO A 32 7.80 2.48 26.85
C PRO A 32 7.36 1.13 27.46
N ALA A 33 7.55 0.04 26.71
CA ALA A 33 7.42 -1.29 27.27
C ALA A 33 8.59 -1.54 28.24
N ALA A 34 8.35 -2.31 29.30
CA ALA A 34 9.32 -2.60 30.35
C ALA A 34 10.62 -3.28 29.86
N ASP A 35 10.64 -3.77 28.60
CA ASP A 35 11.80 -4.44 27.97
C ASP A 35 12.49 -3.60 26.87
N GLY A 36 12.27 -2.28 26.81
CA GLY A 36 12.94 -1.40 25.83
C GLY A 36 12.33 -1.44 24.42
N GLY A 37 11.16 -2.04 24.26
CA GLY A 37 10.35 -2.00 23.04
C GLY A 37 9.37 -0.82 23.01
N SER A 38 9.19 -0.20 21.85
CA SER A 38 8.17 0.83 21.63
C SER A 38 6.84 0.18 21.27
N ASN A 39 5.86 0.18 22.18
CA ASN A 39 4.49 -0.21 21.84
C ASN A 39 3.84 0.94 21.06
N TYR A 40 3.72 0.79 19.73
CA TYR A 40 3.00 1.73 18.89
C TYR A 40 1.50 1.66 19.19
N SER A 41 0.81 2.81 19.15
CA SER A 41 -0.63 2.81 19.33
C SER A 41 -1.31 2.02 18.20
N VAL A 42 -2.40 1.31 18.53
CA VAL A 42 -3.20 0.56 17.53
C VAL A 42 -3.64 1.47 16.38
N SER A 43 -3.90 2.75 16.67
CA SER A 43 -4.21 3.77 15.67
C SER A 43 -3.05 4.01 14.69
N LEU A 44 -1.80 4.06 15.17
CA LEU A 44 -0.62 4.19 14.32
C LEU A 44 -0.37 2.92 13.49
N GLN A 45 -0.58 1.73 14.06
CA GLN A 45 -0.47 0.47 13.32
C GLN A 45 -1.50 0.39 12.18
N ILE A 46 -2.75 0.79 12.42
CA ILE A 46 -3.80 0.85 11.38
C ILE A 46 -3.43 1.88 10.31
N LEU A 47 -2.90 3.05 10.69
CA LEU A 47 -2.48 4.08 9.73
C LEU A 47 -1.38 3.53 8.79
N LEU A 48 -0.37 2.86 9.34
CA LEU A 48 0.70 2.25 8.56
C LEU A 48 0.16 1.15 7.64
N LEU A 49 -0.72 0.29 8.14
CA LEU A 49 -1.34 -0.77 7.35
C LEU A 49 -2.13 -0.19 6.17
N MET A 50 -2.95 0.83 6.39
CA MET A 50 -3.70 1.50 5.33
C MET A 50 -2.78 2.15 4.31
N THR A 51 -1.68 2.75 4.75
CA THR A 51 -0.68 3.36 3.86
C THR A 51 -0.06 2.30 2.94
N VAL A 52 0.37 1.17 3.49
CA VAL A 52 0.93 0.06 2.72
C VAL A 52 -0.11 -0.53 1.77
N LEU A 53 -1.33 -0.77 2.25
CA LEU A 53 -2.42 -1.35 1.45
C LEU A 53 -2.80 -0.47 0.24
N THR A 54 -2.72 0.85 0.39
CA THR A 54 -3.02 1.80 -0.69
C THR A 54 -1.93 1.80 -1.77
N MET A 55 -0.67 1.62 -1.38
CA MET A 55 0.49 1.57 -2.31
C MET A 55 0.67 0.20 -2.96
N LEU A 56 0.25 -0.87 -2.29
CA LEU A 56 0.39 -2.26 -2.73
C LEU A 56 -0.01 -2.51 -4.20
N PRO A 57 -1.19 -2.08 -4.70
CA PRO A 57 -1.56 -2.34 -6.09
C PRO A 57 -0.59 -1.67 -7.09
N ALA A 58 -0.11 -0.46 -6.80
CA ALA A 58 0.83 0.23 -7.69
C ALA A 58 2.19 -0.47 -7.74
N VAL A 59 2.70 -0.92 -6.58
CA VAL A 59 3.96 -1.66 -6.48
C VAL A 59 3.86 -3.00 -7.21
N LEU A 60 2.76 -3.74 -7.03
CA LEU A 60 2.53 -4.99 -7.75
C LEU A 60 2.53 -4.80 -9.26
N LEU A 61 1.84 -3.78 -9.77
CA LEU A 61 1.86 -3.51 -11.21
C LEU A 61 3.27 -3.13 -11.71
N ALA A 62 4.04 -2.38 -10.93
CA ALA A 62 5.39 -1.98 -11.29
C ALA A 62 6.39 -3.15 -11.36
N MET A 63 6.24 -4.17 -10.52
CA MET A 63 7.11 -5.36 -10.47
C MET A 63 6.77 -6.41 -11.55
N THR A 64 5.77 -6.18 -12.38
CA THR A 64 5.30 -7.13 -13.41
C THR A 64 5.52 -6.59 -14.83
N SER A 65 5.15 -7.37 -15.84
CA SER A 65 5.17 -6.93 -17.24
C SER A 65 4.21 -5.78 -17.57
N PHE A 66 3.30 -5.42 -16.65
CA PHE A 66 2.24 -4.43 -16.89
C PHE A 66 2.77 -3.10 -17.41
N THR A 67 3.79 -2.53 -16.76
CA THR A 67 4.35 -1.21 -17.12
C THR A 67 4.84 -1.16 -18.56
N ARG A 68 5.54 -2.20 -19.04
CA ARG A 68 6.04 -2.25 -20.42
C ARG A 68 4.87 -2.34 -21.40
N ILE A 69 3.89 -3.19 -21.13
CA ILE A 69 2.74 -3.40 -22.02
C ILE A 69 1.91 -2.12 -22.15
N VAL A 70 1.53 -1.50 -21.02
CA VAL A 70 0.67 -0.31 -21.05
C VAL A 70 1.34 0.87 -21.73
N VAL A 71 2.64 1.06 -21.55
CA VAL A 71 3.41 2.13 -22.21
C VAL A 71 3.47 1.90 -23.72
N VAL A 72 3.78 0.68 -24.16
CA VAL A 72 3.81 0.36 -25.60
C VAL A 72 2.43 0.57 -26.23
N LEU A 73 1.37 0.07 -25.61
CA LEU A 73 -0.01 0.28 -26.10
C LEU A 73 -0.40 1.76 -26.13
N ALA A 74 0.02 2.55 -25.14
CA ALA A 74 -0.23 3.99 -25.09
C ALA A 74 0.51 4.75 -26.21
N ILE A 75 1.77 4.39 -26.49
CA ILE A 75 2.56 4.96 -27.59
C ILE A 75 1.93 4.58 -28.94
N LEU A 76 1.52 3.33 -29.11
CA LEU A 76 0.83 2.86 -30.32
C LEU A 76 -0.46 3.65 -30.55
N ARG A 77 -1.26 3.89 -29.51
CA ARG A 77 -2.46 4.74 -29.62
C ARG A 77 -2.12 6.13 -30.13
N GLN A 78 -1.06 6.76 -29.64
CA GLN A 78 -0.63 8.08 -30.10
C GLN A 78 -0.17 8.04 -31.57
N ALA A 79 0.52 6.97 -31.96
CA ALA A 79 1.03 6.80 -33.32
C ALA A 79 -0.08 6.58 -34.36
N LEU A 80 -1.23 6.02 -33.98
CA LEU A 80 -2.37 5.81 -34.88
C LEU A 80 -3.06 7.11 -35.34
N GLY A 81 -2.79 8.25 -34.67
CA GLY A 81 -3.35 9.55 -35.06
C GLY A 81 -4.88 9.66 -34.95
N THR A 82 -5.54 8.65 -34.39
CA THR A 82 -6.99 8.59 -34.21
C THR A 82 -7.42 9.35 -32.97
N ALA A 83 -8.52 10.09 -33.06
CA ALA A 83 -9.10 10.77 -31.90
C ALA A 83 -9.67 9.74 -30.92
N GLN A 84 -9.01 9.59 -29.76
CA GLN A 84 -9.51 8.95 -28.53
C GLN A 84 -9.96 7.48 -28.61
N THR A 85 -9.90 6.84 -29.77
CA THR A 85 -10.10 5.40 -29.92
C THR A 85 -8.75 4.72 -30.10
N PRO A 86 -8.36 3.75 -29.25
CA PRO A 86 -9.10 3.16 -28.12
C PRO A 86 -9.07 4.00 -26.83
N SER A 87 -10.09 3.85 -25.96
CA SER A 87 -10.15 4.54 -24.67
C SER A 87 -9.10 4.00 -23.68
N ASN A 88 -8.69 4.82 -22.71
CA ASN A 88 -7.67 4.45 -21.71
C ASN A 88 -8.07 3.20 -20.91
N GLN A 89 -9.36 3.05 -20.59
CA GLN A 89 -9.87 1.88 -19.86
C GLN A 89 -9.68 0.57 -20.64
N ILE A 90 -9.85 0.59 -21.97
CA ILE A 90 -9.64 -0.58 -22.82
C ILE A 90 -8.15 -0.95 -22.85
N LEU A 91 -7.26 0.04 -22.97
CA LEU A 91 -5.82 -0.21 -22.95
C LEU A 91 -5.35 -0.84 -21.63
N ILE A 92 -5.84 -0.32 -20.50
CA ILE A 92 -5.53 -0.87 -19.19
C ILE A 92 -6.07 -2.31 -19.05
N GLY A 93 -7.30 -2.56 -19.51
CA GLY A 93 -7.89 -3.90 -19.50
C GLY A 93 -7.08 -4.91 -20.33
N LEU A 94 -6.69 -4.54 -21.55
CA LEU A 94 -5.82 -5.34 -22.41
C LEU A 94 -4.45 -5.58 -21.76
N ALA A 95 -3.86 -4.54 -21.16
CA ALA A 95 -2.57 -4.65 -20.49
C ALA A 95 -2.62 -5.62 -19.30
N LEU A 96 -3.69 -5.59 -18.49
CA LEU A 96 -3.86 -6.52 -17.37
C LEU A 96 -4.04 -7.97 -17.86
N PHE A 97 -4.86 -8.21 -18.88
CA PHE A 97 -5.03 -9.55 -19.44
C PHE A 97 -3.72 -10.13 -19.98
N LEU A 98 -2.97 -9.34 -20.75
CA LEU A 98 -1.66 -9.75 -21.25
C LEU A 98 -0.65 -9.95 -20.11
N THR A 99 -0.73 -9.13 -19.06
CA THR A 99 0.12 -9.30 -17.86
C THR A 99 -0.15 -10.63 -17.19
N PHE A 100 -1.41 -10.98 -16.93
CA PHE A 100 -1.73 -12.28 -16.33
C PHE A 100 -1.32 -13.46 -17.21
N PHE A 101 -1.43 -13.32 -18.53
CA PHE A 101 -0.96 -14.35 -19.46
C PHE A 101 0.56 -14.55 -19.38
N ILE A 102 1.34 -13.47 -19.39
CA ILE A 102 2.80 -13.53 -19.32
C ILE A 102 3.29 -13.96 -17.94
N MET A 103 2.63 -13.49 -16.87
CA MET A 103 2.99 -13.79 -15.48
C MET A 103 2.51 -15.16 -15.00
N GLY A 104 1.73 -15.89 -15.81
CA GLY A 104 1.22 -17.24 -15.51
C GLY A 104 2.24 -18.17 -14.81
N PRO A 105 3.43 -18.45 -15.40
CA PRO A 105 4.41 -19.34 -14.78
C PRO A 105 4.92 -18.84 -13.42
N VAL A 106 5.21 -17.54 -13.30
CA VAL A 106 5.70 -16.91 -12.06
C VAL A 106 4.64 -17.01 -10.96
N LEU A 107 3.36 -16.76 -11.29
CA LEU A 107 2.26 -16.87 -10.34
C LEU A 107 2.01 -18.32 -9.91
N SER A 108 2.18 -19.29 -10.82
CA SER A 108 2.10 -20.72 -10.48
C SER A 108 3.22 -21.15 -9.54
N GLU A 109 4.45 -20.70 -9.78
CA GLU A 109 5.58 -21.00 -8.89
C GLU A 109 5.36 -20.41 -7.49
N ILE A 110 4.95 -19.14 -7.38
CA ILE A 110 4.60 -18.51 -6.09
C ILE A 110 3.50 -19.31 -5.37
N TYR A 111 2.51 -19.81 -6.11
CA TYR A 111 1.44 -20.61 -5.54
C TYR A 111 1.98 -21.89 -4.89
N GLU A 112 2.86 -22.63 -5.57
CA GLU A 112 3.41 -23.90 -5.09
C GLU A 112 4.41 -23.71 -3.93
N VAL A 113 5.31 -22.72 -4.03
CA VAL A 113 6.41 -22.57 -3.06
C VAL A 113 6.05 -21.74 -1.83
N ALA A 114 5.06 -20.86 -1.92
CA ALA A 114 4.70 -19.94 -0.84
C ALA A 114 3.24 -20.09 -0.39
N LEU A 115 2.28 -19.99 -1.30
CA LEU A 115 0.87 -19.90 -0.90
C LEU A 115 0.33 -21.24 -0.39
N GLN A 116 0.58 -22.33 -1.11
CA GLN A 116 0.13 -23.67 -0.74
C GLN A 116 0.68 -24.13 0.63
N PRO A 117 2.00 -24.04 0.91
CA PRO A 117 2.52 -24.42 2.23
C PRO A 117 2.07 -23.47 3.35
N TYR A 118 1.86 -22.18 3.07
CA TYR A 118 1.31 -21.24 4.06
C TYR A 118 -0.13 -21.59 4.44
N LEU A 119 -0.98 -21.88 3.45
CA LEU A 119 -2.37 -22.30 3.68
C LEU A 119 -2.49 -23.67 4.36
N ALA A 120 -1.45 -24.50 4.26
CA ALA A 120 -1.34 -25.77 4.96
C ALA A 120 -0.66 -25.65 6.35
N ASP A 121 -0.44 -24.42 6.84
CA ASP A 121 0.24 -24.11 8.11
C ASP A 121 1.65 -24.71 8.24
N GLN A 122 2.31 -25.03 7.12
CA GLN A 122 3.65 -25.64 7.10
C GLN A 122 4.76 -24.60 7.26
N ILE A 123 4.49 -23.35 6.87
CA ILE A 123 5.44 -22.24 6.96
C ILE A 123 4.79 -21.00 7.57
N SER A 124 5.60 -20.19 8.25
CA SER A 124 5.14 -18.89 8.78
C SER A 124 4.86 -17.90 7.65
N ALA A 125 4.07 -16.86 7.94
CA ALA A 125 3.80 -15.77 6.99
C ALA A 125 5.09 -15.10 6.47
N GLN A 126 6.09 -14.94 7.34
CA GLN A 126 7.39 -14.36 6.96
C GLN A 126 8.13 -15.26 5.98
N ALA A 127 8.19 -16.57 6.26
CA ALA A 127 8.82 -17.54 5.36
C ALA A 127 8.08 -17.65 4.01
N ALA A 128 6.76 -17.50 4.01
CA ALA A 128 5.97 -17.46 2.77
C ALA A 128 6.33 -16.24 1.91
N ILE A 129 6.49 -15.07 2.52
CA ILE A 129 6.95 -13.85 1.83
C ILE A 129 8.36 -14.05 1.27
N ASP A 130 9.26 -14.63 2.08
CA ASP A 130 10.64 -14.88 1.69
C ASP A 130 10.78 -15.89 0.55
N ALA A 131 9.88 -16.87 0.46
CA ALA A 131 9.79 -17.79 -0.67
C ALA A 131 9.16 -17.13 -1.91
N ALA A 132 8.09 -16.34 -1.74
CA ALA A 132 7.39 -15.69 -2.85
C ALA A 132 8.22 -14.64 -3.60
N GLN A 133 9.18 -13.99 -2.92
CA GLN A 133 10.06 -13.00 -3.54
C GLN A 133 11.08 -13.61 -4.53
N VAL A 134 11.42 -14.91 -4.40
CA VAL A 134 12.43 -15.57 -5.24
C VAL A 134 12.02 -15.58 -6.71
N PRO A 135 10.87 -16.16 -7.11
CA PRO A 135 10.45 -16.17 -8.52
C PRO A 135 10.19 -14.76 -9.08
N LEU A 136 9.72 -13.82 -8.24
CA LEU A 136 9.59 -12.41 -8.64
C LEU A 136 10.94 -11.78 -8.96
N ARG A 137 11.94 -12.00 -8.10
CA ARG A 137 13.31 -11.50 -8.32
C ARG A 137 13.91 -12.10 -9.56
N GLU A 138 13.78 -13.41 -9.77
CA GLU A 138 14.29 -14.08 -10.98
C GLU A 138 13.65 -13.52 -12.25
N PHE A 139 12.34 -13.31 -12.25
CA PHE A 139 11.64 -12.64 -13.36
C PHE A 139 12.20 -11.24 -13.63
N MET A 140 12.40 -10.43 -12.59
CA MET A 140 12.95 -9.08 -12.73
C MET A 140 14.40 -9.09 -13.24
N MET A 141 15.25 -9.96 -12.69
CA MET A 141 16.65 -10.09 -13.11
C MET A 141 16.74 -10.54 -14.57
N ALA A 142 15.88 -11.44 -15.02
CA ALA A 142 15.81 -11.86 -16.43
C ALA A 142 15.38 -10.75 -17.40
N GLN A 143 14.81 -9.65 -16.89
CA GLN A 143 14.33 -8.51 -17.69
C GLN A 143 15.14 -7.22 -17.49
N THR A 144 16.09 -7.22 -16.54
CA THR A 144 16.95 -6.08 -16.23
C THR A 144 18.25 -6.22 -17.00
N ARG A 145 18.76 -5.11 -17.56
CA ARG A 145 20.01 -5.13 -18.34
C ARG A 145 21.18 -5.21 -17.38
N ASP A 146 22.25 -5.88 -17.79
CA ASP A 146 23.46 -5.99 -16.97
C ASP A 146 24.04 -4.61 -16.59
N ASP A 147 23.97 -3.65 -17.52
CA ASP A 147 24.41 -2.26 -17.30
C ASP A 147 23.60 -1.51 -16.23
N ASP A 148 22.36 -1.92 -15.95
CA ASP A 148 21.48 -1.28 -14.95
C ASP A 148 21.71 -1.83 -13.52
N ILE A 149 22.48 -2.91 -13.37
CA ILE A 149 22.73 -3.63 -12.10
C ILE A 149 24.18 -3.44 -11.59
N ALA A 150 25.10 -3.03 -12.47
CA ALA A 150 26.54 -2.90 -12.22
C ALA A 150 26.95 -1.63 -11.45
#